data_AF-A0A4Y2JER3-F1
#
_entry.id   AF-A0A4Y2JER3-F1
#
_cell.length_a   1.000
_cell.length_b   1.000
_cell.length_c   1.000
_cell.angle_alpha   90.00
_cell.angle_beta   90.00
_cell.angle_gamma   90.00
#
_symmetry.space_group_name_H-M   'P 1'
#
loop_
_entity.id
_entity.type
_entity.pdbx_description
1 polymer ?
#
loop_
_entity_poly.entity_id
_entity_poly.type
_entity_poly.pdbx_seq_one_letter_code
_entity_poly.pdbx_strand_id
1 'polypeptide(L)'
;MSHYCRFRWVSIRSIREKHQDIERPRRGKGHTAQDVVSSELMTVTMPQKKFLCNNFNKGMLIALLSVKLESEGFLVKQATEDAAHLIVTIAIVAAEEHKCAVLLEEDIDLLIVLTGHQKSPPANISFLKPGKGTHRTTSSLLVVLNIPQCMKNALIFLRTFSGCDTTSSFYRQGKKKFILRNEGLLQIIQVYMRKQAQLNSIIDAEQRLLVALYGGIIDDSLDGLRFQLFTK
;
A
#
# COMPACT_ATOMS: atom_id res chain seq x y z
N MET A 1 22.74 23.63 -22.44
CA MET A 1 21.57 22.85 -22.89
C MET A 1 21.24 21.80 -21.83
N SER A 2 20.29 22.09 -20.96
CA SER A 2 19.85 21.13 -19.93
C SER A 2 18.77 20.24 -20.55
N HIS A 3 19.14 19.02 -20.92
CA HIS A 3 18.20 18.01 -21.39
C HIS A 3 17.30 17.58 -20.21
N TYR A 4 16.17 18.25 -20.03
CA TYR A 4 15.08 17.73 -19.21
C TYR A 4 14.36 16.65 -20.01
N CYS A 5 14.76 15.38 -19.83
CA CYS A 5 13.96 14.24 -20.24
C CYS A 5 12.70 14.20 -19.38
N ARG A 6 11.61 14.76 -19.90
CA ARG A 6 10.30 14.77 -19.24
C ARG A 6 9.52 13.52 -19.65
N PHE A 7 9.87 12.37 -19.07
CA PHE A 7 9.03 11.19 -19.21
C PHE A 7 7.76 11.36 -18.37
N ARG A 8 6.63 11.38 -19.06
CA ARG A 8 5.30 11.50 -18.48
C ARG A 8 4.78 10.09 -18.26
N TRP A 9 4.64 9.68 -17.01
CA TRP A 9 4.07 8.40 -16.60
C TRP A 9 2.78 8.67 -15.84
N VAL A 10 1.71 7.95 -16.19
CA VAL A 10 0.45 7.96 -15.45
C VAL A 10 0.24 6.54 -14.92
N SER A 11 0.26 6.41 -13.59
CA SER A 11 -0.12 5.19 -12.90
C SER A 11 -1.65 5.16 -12.78
N ILE A 12 -2.29 4.21 -13.44
CA ILE A 12 -3.70 3.85 -13.17
C ILE A 12 -3.65 2.71 -12.16
N ARG A 13 -4.17 2.94 -10.95
CA ARG A 13 -4.27 1.89 -9.94
C ARG A 13 -5.04 0.69 -10.50
N SER A 14 -4.43 -0.48 -10.37
CA SER A 14 -5.04 -1.77 -10.71
C SER A 14 -6.38 -1.90 -10.00
N ILE A 15 -7.45 -2.10 -10.77
CA ILE A 15 -8.79 -2.36 -10.24
C ILE A 15 -9.04 -3.88 -10.13
N ARG A 16 -8.05 -4.72 -10.48
CA ARG A 16 -8.17 -6.18 -10.54
C ARG A 16 -7.27 -6.83 -9.50
N GLU A 17 -7.88 -7.35 -8.43
CA GLU A 17 -7.21 -8.15 -7.41
C GLU A 17 -7.85 -9.54 -7.40
N LYS A 18 -7.08 -10.58 -7.76
CA LYS A 18 -7.55 -11.99 -7.84
C LYS A 18 -7.51 -12.73 -6.50
N HIS A 19 -6.66 -12.33 -5.55
CA HIS A 19 -6.67 -12.92 -4.20
C HIS A 19 -7.65 -12.22 -3.24
N GLN A 20 -8.25 -11.11 -3.72
CA GLN A 20 -9.19 -10.23 -3.03
C GLN A 20 -10.61 -10.79 -2.78
N ASP A 21 -10.88 -12.03 -3.21
CA ASP A 21 -12.22 -12.50 -3.60
C ASP A 21 -13.14 -12.86 -2.41
N ILE A 22 -12.59 -13.07 -1.21
CA ILE A 22 -13.39 -13.50 -0.04
C ILE A 22 -13.74 -12.32 0.90
N GLU A 23 -12.84 -11.36 1.11
CA GLU A 23 -13.07 -10.27 2.08
C GLU A 23 -13.83 -9.06 1.50
N ARG A 24 -13.63 -8.71 0.22
CA ARG A 24 -14.31 -7.57 -0.41
C ARG A 24 -15.83 -7.74 -0.51
N PRO A 25 -16.39 -8.93 -0.82
CA PRO A 25 -17.83 -9.15 -0.78
C PRO A 25 -18.42 -9.02 0.62
N ARG A 26 -17.66 -9.25 1.70
CA ARG A 26 -18.17 -9.06 3.07
C ARG A 26 -18.35 -7.58 3.43
N ARG A 27 -17.58 -6.67 2.81
CA ARG A 27 -17.68 -5.20 3.02
C ARG A 27 -18.70 -4.54 2.10
N GLY A 28 -18.98 -5.11 0.93
CA GLY A 28 -20.00 -4.65 0.02
C GLY A 28 -21.24 -5.54 0.09
N LYS A 29 -22.35 -5.06 0.67
CA LYS A 29 -23.67 -5.73 0.53
C LYS A 29 -23.81 -6.21 -0.92
N GLY A 30 -23.98 -7.52 -1.12
CA GLY A 30 -24.03 -8.16 -2.43
C GLY A 30 -25.00 -7.44 -3.37
N HIS A 31 -24.45 -6.65 -4.28
CA HIS A 31 -25.17 -6.06 -5.39
C HIS A 31 -24.33 -6.32 -6.63
N THR A 32 -24.71 -7.35 -7.38
CA THR A 32 -24.13 -7.66 -8.68
C THR A 32 -24.53 -6.54 -9.64
N ALA A 33 -23.56 -5.76 -10.12
CA ALA A 33 -23.81 -4.76 -11.15
C ALA A 33 -23.82 -5.42 -12.53
N GLN A 34 -24.65 -4.94 -13.44
CA GLN A 34 -24.68 -5.43 -14.83
C GLN A 34 -23.37 -5.09 -15.54
N ASP A 35 -23.04 -5.93 -16.54
CA ASP A 35 -21.92 -5.69 -17.44
C ASP A 35 -22.23 -4.49 -18.33
N VAL A 36 -21.27 -3.57 -18.43
CA VAL A 36 -21.37 -2.35 -19.21
C VAL A 36 -20.25 -2.35 -20.24
N VAL A 37 -20.62 -2.42 -21.52
CA VAL A 37 -19.68 -2.17 -22.60
C VAL A 37 -19.38 -0.66 -22.60
N SER A 38 -18.21 -0.28 -22.11
CA SER A 38 -17.82 1.12 -21.97
C SER A 38 -17.13 1.59 -23.24
N SER A 39 -17.58 2.71 -23.82
CA SER A 39 -16.93 3.42 -24.93
C SER A 39 -16.68 4.88 -24.56
N GLU A 40 -15.76 5.56 -25.25
CA GLU A 40 -15.38 6.96 -24.94
C GLU A 40 -16.56 7.96 -24.99
N LEU A 41 -17.63 7.61 -25.71
CA LEU A 41 -18.84 8.42 -25.86
C LEU A 41 -19.99 7.99 -24.93
N MET A 42 -19.84 6.88 -24.20
CA MET A 42 -20.89 6.38 -23.32
C MET A 42 -20.84 7.05 -21.95
N THR A 43 -22.00 7.57 -21.53
CA THR A 43 -22.18 8.06 -20.15
C THR A 43 -22.71 6.93 -19.28
N VAL A 44 -21.93 6.50 -18.29
CA VAL A 44 -22.37 5.49 -17.33
C VAL A 44 -23.33 6.12 -16.32
N THR A 45 -24.59 5.71 -16.32
CA THR A 45 -25.65 6.28 -15.47
C THR A 45 -25.71 5.71 -14.05
N MET A 46 -24.92 4.67 -13.75
CA MET A 46 -24.91 4.03 -12.43
C MET A 46 -23.86 4.65 -11.48
N PRO A 47 -24.06 4.55 -10.15
CA PRO A 47 -23.07 5.05 -9.18
C PRO A 47 -21.70 4.40 -9.34
N GLN A 48 -20.63 5.18 -9.22
CA GLN A 48 -19.23 4.72 -9.36
C GLN A 48 -18.93 3.47 -8.52
N LYS A 49 -19.38 3.47 -7.25
CA LYS A 49 -19.17 2.33 -6.35
C LYS A 49 -19.81 1.05 -6.89
N LYS A 50 -20.99 1.15 -7.51
CA LYS A 50 -21.71 0.00 -8.10
C LYS A 50 -20.99 -0.48 -9.36
N PHE A 51 -20.57 0.43 -10.23
CA PHE A 51 -19.81 0.10 -11.45
C PHE A 51 -18.49 -0.61 -11.11
N LEU A 52 -17.73 -0.05 -10.17
CA LEU A 52 -16.44 -0.57 -9.70
C LEU A 52 -16.58 -1.79 -8.77
N CYS A 53 -17.76 -2.34 -8.54
CA CYS A 53 -17.90 -3.64 -7.86
C CYS A 53 -17.81 -4.80 -8.86
N ASN A 54 -18.03 -4.58 -10.16
CA ASN A 54 -18.03 -5.63 -11.19
C ASN A 54 -16.64 -5.74 -11.86
N ASN A 55 -16.04 -6.93 -11.82
CA ASN A 55 -14.72 -7.23 -12.39
C ASN A 55 -14.63 -7.08 -13.92
N PHE A 56 -15.71 -7.34 -14.65
CA PHE A 56 -15.79 -7.10 -16.09
C PHE A 56 -15.73 -5.60 -16.39
N ASN A 57 -16.57 -4.81 -15.70
CA ASN A 57 -16.61 -3.35 -15.85
C ASN A 57 -15.26 -2.69 -15.53
N LYS A 58 -14.63 -3.16 -14.44
CA LYS A 58 -13.27 -2.76 -14.06
C LYS A 58 -12.25 -3.06 -15.16
N GLY A 59 -12.28 -4.27 -15.70
CA GLY A 59 -11.38 -4.70 -16.78
C GLY A 59 -11.55 -3.86 -18.04
N MET A 60 -12.79 -3.61 -18.43
CA MET A 60 -13.13 -2.79 -19.59
C MET A 60 -12.67 -1.33 -19.40
N LEU A 61 -12.91 -0.75 -18.22
CA LEU A 61 -12.45 0.60 -17.90
C LEU A 61 -10.93 0.70 -17.94
N ILE A 62 -10.20 -0.27 -17.37
CA ILE A 62 -8.74 -0.30 -17.44
C ILE A 62 -8.29 -0.35 -18.91
N ALA A 63 -8.87 -1.24 -19.72
CA ALA A 63 -8.49 -1.38 -21.13
C ALA A 63 -8.72 -0.08 -21.92
N LEU A 64 -9.89 0.55 -21.74
CA LEU A 64 -10.21 1.82 -22.38
C LEU A 64 -9.23 2.92 -22.00
N LEU A 65 -8.92 3.05 -20.70
CA LEU A 65 -7.96 4.05 -20.23
C LEU A 65 -6.53 3.75 -20.71
N SER A 66 -6.12 2.48 -20.77
CA SER A 66 -4.81 2.08 -21.31
C SER A 66 -4.67 2.54 -22.75
N VAL A 67 -5.64 2.22 -23.61
CA VAL A 67 -5.62 2.63 -25.03
C VAL A 67 -5.58 4.15 -25.16
N LYS A 68 -6.37 4.87 -24.35
CA LYS A 68 -6.37 6.34 -24.41
C LYS A 68 -5.02 6.92 -23.99
N LEU A 69 -4.44 6.46 -22.89
CA LEU A 69 -3.13 6.92 -22.43
C LEU A 69 -2.03 6.60 -23.44
N GLU A 70 -2.05 5.41 -24.03
CA GLU A 70 -1.10 5.03 -25.08
C GLU A 70 -1.25 5.92 -26.33
N SER A 71 -2.48 6.27 -26.72
CA SER A 71 -2.74 7.20 -27.83
C SER A 71 -2.21 8.62 -27.57
N GLU A 72 -2.12 9.02 -26.30
CA GLU A 72 -1.54 10.30 -25.87
C GLU A 72 -0.02 10.21 -25.62
N GLY A 73 0.61 9.09 -25.99
CA GLY A 73 2.06 8.87 -25.92
C GLY A 73 2.58 8.45 -24.55
N PHE A 74 1.72 8.03 -23.63
CA PHE A 74 2.14 7.50 -22.33
C PHE A 74 2.40 5.99 -22.44
N LEU A 75 3.47 5.50 -21.81
CA LEU A 75 3.65 4.06 -21.65
C LEU A 75 2.81 3.57 -20.47
N VAL A 76 1.98 2.56 -20.72
CA VAL A 76 1.10 1.94 -19.73
C VAL A 76 1.66 0.58 -19.32
N LYS A 77 1.67 0.32 -18.01
CA LYS A 77 2.03 -0.99 -17.46
C LYS A 77 0.93 -1.43 -16.49
N GLN A 78 0.41 -2.63 -16.68
CA GLN A 78 -0.62 -3.19 -15.82
C GLN A 78 -0.01 -4.18 -14.82
N ALA A 79 -0.28 -3.98 -13.52
CA ALA A 79 0.10 -4.93 -12.49
C ALA A 79 -0.82 -6.15 -12.50
N THR A 80 -0.26 -7.33 -12.26
CA THR A 80 -1.02 -8.59 -12.11
C THR A 80 -1.74 -8.66 -10.76
N GLU A 81 -1.19 -8.01 -9.74
CA GLU A 81 -1.70 -7.97 -8.37
C GLU A 81 -1.61 -6.54 -7.81
N ASP A 82 -0.83 -6.34 -6.73
CA ASP A 82 -0.58 -5.04 -6.12
C ASP A 82 0.28 -4.15 -7.03
N ALA A 83 -0.27 -3.02 -7.44
CA ALA A 83 0.43 -2.03 -8.25
C ALA A 83 1.55 -1.32 -7.48
N ALA A 84 1.53 -1.29 -6.15
CA ALA A 84 2.51 -0.56 -5.36
C ALA A 84 3.94 -1.07 -5.60
N HIS A 85 4.12 -2.39 -5.65
CA HIS A 85 5.42 -3.00 -5.93
C HIS A 85 5.91 -2.64 -7.34
N LEU A 86 5.05 -2.80 -8.36
CA LEU A 86 5.40 -2.48 -9.74
C LEU A 86 5.78 -1.00 -9.91
N ILE A 87 5.01 -0.09 -9.32
CA ILE A 87 5.26 1.35 -9.38
C ILE A 87 6.62 1.68 -8.73
N VAL A 88 6.91 1.13 -7.55
CA VAL A 88 8.19 1.34 -6.85
C VAL A 88 9.36 0.80 -7.66
N THR A 89 9.24 -0.41 -8.22
CA THR A 89 10.29 -0.99 -9.06
C THR A 89 10.57 -0.13 -10.29
N ILE A 90 9.53 0.31 -11.00
CA ILE A 90 9.70 1.20 -12.17
C ILE A 90 10.36 2.52 -11.76
N ALA A 91 9.96 3.12 -10.63
CA ALA A 91 10.54 4.37 -10.16
C ALA A 91 12.04 4.23 -9.83
N ILE A 92 12.45 3.08 -9.25
CA ILE A 92 13.86 2.79 -8.95
C ILE A 92 14.66 2.65 -10.26
N VAL A 93 14.19 1.81 -11.19
CA VAL A 93 14.86 1.61 -12.49
C VAL A 93 14.97 2.94 -13.24
N ALA A 94 13.91 3.73 -13.31
CA ALA A 94 13.92 5.04 -13.96
C ALA A 94 14.91 6.02 -13.29
N ALA A 95 15.05 5.97 -11.96
CA ALA A 95 15.99 6.83 -11.24
C ALA A 95 17.46 6.43 -11.48
N GLU A 96 17.73 5.14 -11.61
CA GLU A 96 19.04 4.60 -11.97
C GLU A 96 19.41 4.97 -13.41
N GLU A 97 18.48 4.83 -14.35
CA GLU A 97 18.69 5.14 -15.77
C GLU A 97 18.81 6.64 -16.06
N HIS A 98 18.01 7.48 -15.40
CA HIS A 98 17.86 8.89 -15.77
C HIS A 98 18.32 9.89 -14.71
N LYS A 99 18.88 9.42 -13.59
CA LYS A 99 19.31 10.25 -12.44
C LYS A 99 18.22 11.14 -11.85
N CYS A 100 16.95 10.93 -12.22
CA CYS A 100 15.80 11.65 -11.67
C CYS A 100 14.52 10.86 -11.97
N ALA A 101 13.73 10.56 -10.94
CA ALA A 101 12.38 10.02 -11.06
C ALA A 101 11.42 10.76 -10.13
N VAL A 102 10.22 11.07 -10.61
CA VAL A 102 9.16 11.71 -9.82
C VAL A 102 7.98 10.76 -9.72
N LEU A 103 7.62 10.41 -8.49
CA LEU A 103 6.49 9.56 -8.17
C LEU A 103 5.29 10.43 -7.79
N LEU A 104 4.22 10.40 -8.60
CA LEU A 104 3.03 11.23 -8.47
C LEU A 104 1.87 10.47 -7.83
N GLU A 105 1.75 10.48 -6.50
CA GLU A 105 0.79 9.61 -5.82
C GLU A 105 0.06 10.26 -4.63
N GLU A 106 -1.23 9.92 -4.54
CA GLU A 106 -2.16 10.16 -3.42
C GLU A 106 -1.61 9.78 -2.04
N ASP A 107 -0.98 8.62 -2.09
CA ASP A 107 -1.03 7.64 -1.01
C ASP A 107 0.36 7.45 -0.42
N ILE A 108 0.44 7.80 0.86
CA ILE A 108 1.66 7.73 1.65
C ILE A 108 2.07 6.26 1.84
N ASP A 109 1.14 5.32 1.74
CA ASP A 109 1.48 3.91 1.86
C ASP A 109 2.54 3.54 0.80
N LEU A 110 2.47 4.07 -0.43
CA LEU A 110 3.48 3.82 -1.46
C LEU A 110 4.88 4.35 -1.10
N LEU A 111 4.94 5.47 -0.38
CA LEU A 111 6.19 6.02 0.14
C LEU A 111 6.84 5.07 1.16
N ILE A 112 6.03 4.37 1.96
CA ILE A 112 6.52 3.34 2.89
C ILE A 112 7.10 2.14 2.13
N VAL A 113 6.46 1.69 1.03
CA VAL A 113 6.99 0.60 0.17
C VAL A 113 8.33 0.98 -0.44
N LEU A 114 8.43 2.21 -0.97
CA LEU A 114 9.65 2.75 -1.55
C LEU A 114 10.79 2.77 -0.52
N THR A 115 10.47 3.20 0.70
CA THR A 115 11.43 3.27 1.81
C THR A 115 11.97 1.89 2.17
N GLY A 116 11.14 0.85 2.11
CA GLY A 116 11.57 -0.53 2.40
C GLY A 116 12.40 -1.20 1.33
N HIS A 117 12.22 -0.82 0.05
CA HIS A 117 13.01 -1.37 -1.05
C HIS A 117 14.45 -0.82 -1.11
N GLN A 118 14.72 0.35 -0.52
CA GLN A 118 16.01 1.02 -0.64
C GLN A 118 16.97 0.68 0.50
N LYS A 119 18.06 -0.04 0.19
CA LYS A 119 19.21 -0.25 1.11
C LYS A 119 20.16 0.95 1.20
N SER A 120 20.14 1.81 0.18
CA SER A 120 20.93 3.04 0.10
C SER A 120 20.06 4.10 -0.59
N PRO A 121 20.07 5.38 -0.16
CA PRO A 121 19.24 6.39 -0.80
C PRO A 121 19.78 6.71 -2.19
N PRO A 122 19.03 6.48 -3.29
CA PRO A 122 19.30 7.19 -4.52
C PRO A 122 18.80 8.62 -4.30
N ALA A 123 19.69 9.61 -4.40
CA ALA A 123 19.38 11.04 -4.21
C ALA A 123 18.37 11.63 -5.22
N ASN A 124 17.71 10.77 -6.01
CA ASN A 124 17.14 11.10 -7.31
C ASN A 124 15.64 10.78 -7.41
N ILE A 125 15.00 10.20 -6.38
CA ILE A 125 13.54 9.91 -6.39
C ILE A 125 12.79 10.94 -5.56
N SER A 126 11.87 11.67 -6.19
CA SER A 126 11.01 12.65 -5.53
C SER A 126 9.57 12.14 -5.44
N PHE A 127 8.99 12.11 -4.24
CA PHE A 127 7.56 11.83 -4.06
C PHE A 127 6.76 13.14 -4.08
N LEU A 128 5.81 13.24 -5.01
CA LEU A 128 4.93 14.38 -5.15
C LEU A 128 3.49 13.96 -4.89
N LYS A 129 2.92 14.51 -3.81
CA LYS A 129 1.50 14.39 -3.54
C LYS A 129 0.77 15.55 -4.22
N PRO A 130 -0.09 15.31 -5.22
CA PRO A 130 -0.92 16.36 -5.78
C PRO A 130 -1.93 16.83 -4.71
N GLY A 131 -2.05 18.15 -4.53
CA GLY A 131 -3.05 18.73 -3.63
C GLY A 131 -4.48 18.51 -4.13
N LYS A 132 -5.45 18.41 -3.23
CA LYS A 132 -6.88 18.34 -3.56
C LYS A 132 -7.50 19.74 -3.58
N GLY A 133 -8.25 20.07 -4.63
CA GLY A 133 -8.99 21.34 -4.75
C GLY A 133 -8.23 22.48 -5.45
N THR A 134 -8.74 23.71 -5.30
CA THR A 134 -8.28 24.93 -5.99
C THR A 134 -6.93 25.47 -5.50
N HIS A 135 -6.50 25.14 -4.27
CA HIS A 135 -5.18 25.50 -3.77
C HIS A 135 -4.17 24.36 -3.99
N ARG A 136 -3.49 24.41 -5.13
CA ARG A 136 -2.44 23.45 -5.52
C ARG A 136 -1.15 23.71 -4.76
N THR A 137 -1.06 23.27 -3.53
CA THR A 137 0.24 23.19 -2.84
C THR A 137 0.82 21.81 -3.09
N THR A 138 1.80 21.73 -3.98
CA THR A 138 2.58 20.51 -4.21
C THR A 138 3.52 20.32 -3.02
N SER A 139 3.17 19.47 -2.07
CA SER A 139 4.10 19.07 -1.02
C SER A 139 5.05 18.02 -1.60
N SER A 140 6.28 18.42 -1.92
CA SER A 140 7.37 17.49 -2.19
C SER A 140 7.82 16.88 -0.86
N LEU A 141 7.47 15.62 -0.61
CA LEU A 141 7.96 14.89 0.55
C LEU A 141 9.31 14.25 0.18
N LEU A 142 10.34 15.09 0.06
CA LEU A 142 11.73 14.68 -0.20
C LEU A 142 12.38 13.99 1.02
N VAL A 143 11.71 14.00 2.18
CA VAL A 143 12.33 13.81 3.50
C VAL A 143 12.39 12.34 3.96
N VAL A 144 11.65 11.41 3.33
CA VAL A 144 11.46 10.06 3.92
C VAL A 144 12.60 9.07 3.63
N LEU A 145 13.52 9.38 2.71
CA LEU A 145 14.59 8.42 2.33
C LEU A 145 15.79 8.40 3.29
N ASN A 146 15.95 9.42 4.15
CA ASN A 146 17.13 9.59 5.00
C ASN A 146 16.91 9.22 6.48
N ILE A 147 15.87 8.44 6.79
CA ILE A 147 15.66 7.90 8.14
C ILE A 147 16.52 6.65 8.39
N PRO A 148 16.96 6.38 9.63
CA PRO A 148 17.72 5.18 9.98
C PRO A 148 17.03 3.87 9.56
N GLN A 149 17.80 2.84 9.21
CA GLN A 149 17.25 1.54 8.76
C GLN A 149 16.28 0.92 9.76
N CYS A 150 16.51 1.08 11.06
CA CYS A 150 15.60 0.61 12.10
C CYS A 150 14.21 1.27 12.01
N MET A 151 14.14 2.55 11.66
CA MET A 151 12.88 3.27 11.46
C MET A 151 12.19 2.84 10.16
N LYS A 152 12.94 2.59 9.09
CA LYS A 152 12.39 2.03 7.84
C LYS A 152 11.69 0.71 8.11
N ASN A 153 12.36 -0.19 8.82
CA ASN A 153 11.82 -1.48 9.22
C ASN A 153 10.56 -1.32 10.09
N ALA A 154 10.56 -0.38 11.04
CA ALA A 154 9.40 -0.11 11.88
C ALA A 154 8.19 0.40 11.06
N LEU A 155 8.40 1.27 10.07
CA LEU A 155 7.33 1.75 9.20
C LEU A 155 6.71 0.63 8.36
N ILE A 156 7.55 -0.25 7.79
CA ILE A 156 7.08 -1.42 7.03
C ILE A 156 6.29 -2.35 7.95
N PHE A 157 6.82 -2.65 9.14
CA PHE A 157 6.14 -3.48 10.12
C PHE A 157 4.78 -2.90 10.50
N LEU A 158 4.73 -1.60 10.83
CA LEU A 158 3.48 -0.93 11.16
C LEU A 158 2.48 -0.98 9.99
N ARG A 159 2.93 -0.76 8.75
CA ARG A 159 2.07 -0.89 7.56
C ARG A 159 1.47 -2.30 7.46
N THR A 160 2.29 -3.33 7.56
CA THR A 160 1.85 -4.73 7.40
C THR A 160 0.88 -5.16 8.50
N PHE A 161 1.22 -4.89 9.77
CA PHE A 161 0.44 -5.38 10.92
C PHE A 161 -0.78 -4.51 11.25
N SER A 162 -0.76 -3.21 10.92
CA SER A 162 -1.96 -2.36 11.05
C SER A 162 -2.94 -2.52 9.89
N GLY A 163 -2.60 -3.36 8.91
CA GLY A 163 -3.36 -3.64 7.70
C GLY A 163 -2.98 -2.75 6.52
N CYS A 164 -2.85 -3.38 5.35
CA CYS A 164 -2.66 -2.74 4.05
C CYS A 164 -3.54 -3.42 2.97
N ASP A 165 -3.37 -3.08 1.70
CA ASP A 165 -4.20 -3.65 0.62
C ASP A 165 -4.16 -5.20 0.55
N THR A 166 -3.01 -5.80 0.92
CA THR A 166 -2.78 -7.24 0.91
C THR A 166 -2.93 -7.91 2.28
N THR A 167 -3.03 -7.14 3.38
CA THR A 167 -3.12 -7.69 4.74
C THR A 167 -4.24 -7.03 5.54
N SER A 168 -5.09 -7.83 6.16
CA SER A 168 -6.12 -7.31 7.06
C SER A 168 -5.50 -6.81 8.36
N SER A 169 -6.04 -5.72 8.91
CA SER A 169 -5.70 -5.25 10.25
C SER A 169 -6.24 -6.22 11.31
N PHE A 170 -5.57 -6.36 12.46
CA PHE A 170 -6.14 -7.12 13.56
C PHE A 170 -7.48 -6.53 14.05
N TYR A 171 -8.36 -7.42 14.53
CA TYR A 171 -9.70 -7.07 14.98
C TYR A 171 -9.67 -5.99 16.08
N ARG A 172 -10.38 -4.87 15.86
CA ARG A 172 -10.42 -3.71 16.76
C ARG A 172 -9.06 -3.04 17.03
N GLN A 173 -8.05 -3.30 16.19
CA GLN A 173 -6.72 -2.69 16.27
C GLN A 173 -6.49 -1.77 15.07
N GLY A 174 -6.77 -0.47 15.25
CA GLY A 174 -6.48 0.55 14.23
C GLY A 174 -5.03 1.06 14.30
N LYS A 175 -4.58 1.76 13.25
CA LYS A 175 -3.23 2.35 13.12
C LYS A 175 -2.77 3.13 14.36
N LYS A 176 -3.67 3.87 15.03
CA LYS A 176 -3.36 4.64 16.26
C LYS A 176 -2.95 3.75 17.44
N LYS A 177 -3.59 2.59 17.63
CA LYS A 177 -3.28 1.69 18.75
C LYS A 177 -1.90 1.05 18.60
N PHE A 178 -1.49 0.78 17.37
CA PHE A 178 -0.16 0.30 17.06
C PHE A 178 0.94 1.31 17.44
N ILE A 179 0.70 2.60 17.25
CA ILE A 179 1.68 3.66 17.57
C ILE A 179 1.73 3.94 19.09
N LEU A 180 0.59 3.86 19.78
CA LEU A 180 0.46 4.35 21.16
C LEU A 180 0.79 3.32 22.26
N ARG A 181 0.89 2.02 21.97
CA ARG A 181 0.84 0.97 23.02
C ARG A 181 2.10 0.14 23.25
N ASN A 182 3.24 0.44 22.63
CA ASN A 182 4.35 -0.52 22.70
C ASN A 182 5.75 0.13 22.73
N GLU A 183 6.29 0.29 23.93
CA GLU A 183 7.74 0.47 24.12
C GLU A 183 8.53 -0.78 23.66
N GLY A 184 7.91 -1.97 23.72
CA GLY A 184 8.48 -3.24 23.25
C GLY A 184 8.41 -3.49 21.73
N LEU A 185 7.72 -2.63 20.96
CA LEU A 185 7.56 -2.82 19.51
C LEU A 185 8.90 -2.85 18.80
N LEU A 186 9.83 -1.98 19.19
CA LEU A 186 11.16 -1.92 18.57
C LEU A 186 11.93 -3.21 18.79
N GLN A 187 11.80 -3.85 19.95
CA GLN A 187 12.44 -5.14 20.24
C GLN A 187 11.85 -6.26 19.38
N ILE A 188 10.52 -6.30 19.25
CA ILE A 188 9.81 -7.24 18.38
C ILE A 188 10.21 -7.05 16.92
N ILE A 189 10.23 -5.81 16.44
CA ILE A 189 10.66 -5.45 15.07
C ILE A 189 12.11 -5.88 14.84
N GLN A 190 13.00 -5.69 15.81
CA GLN A 190 14.40 -6.12 15.72
C GLN A 190 14.55 -7.63 15.58
N VAL A 191 13.74 -8.42 16.30
CA VAL A 191 13.72 -9.89 16.16
C VAL A 191 13.18 -10.28 14.78
N TYR A 192 12.05 -9.70 14.38
CA TYR A 192 11.40 -9.99 13.10
C TYR A 192 12.29 -9.67 11.88
N MET A 193 13.08 -8.59 11.96
CA MET A 193 13.90 -8.09 10.85
C MET A 193 15.33 -8.65 10.84
N ARG A 194 15.66 -9.57 11.77
CA ARG A 194 16.97 -10.22 11.81
C ARG A 194 17.04 -11.29 10.72
N LYS A 195 18.03 -11.20 9.82
CA LYS A 195 18.21 -12.11 8.66
C LYS A 195 18.28 -13.60 9.00
N GLN A 196 18.60 -13.96 10.25
CA GLN A 196 18.72 -15.33 10.74
C GLN A 196 17.93 -15.52 12.05
N ALA A 197 16.78 -14.86 12.19
CA ALA A 197 15.90 -15.12 13.32
C ALA A 197 15.44 -16.58 13.31
N GLN A 198 15.52 -17.25 14.47
CA GLN A 198 14.97 -18.58 14.61
C GLN A 198 13.44 -18.49 14.63
N LEU A 199 12.76 -19.44 14.00
CA LEU A 199 11.30 -19.46 13.91
C LEU A 199 10.63 -19.29 15.29
N ASN A 200 11.14 -19.99 16.31
CA ASN A 200 10.62 -19.89 17.68
C ASN A 200 10.73 -18.47 18.26
N SER A 201 11.83 -17.76 17.97
CA SER A 201 11.99 -16.37 18.43
C SER A 201 11.05 -15.40 17.74
N ILE A 202 10.71 -15.67 16.46
CA ILE A 202 9.70 -14.88 15.73
C ILE A 202 8.32 -15.12 16.33
N ILE A 203 7.94 -16.40 16.53
CA ILE A 203 6.65 -16.77 17.11
C ILE A 203 6.47 -16.15 18.50
N ASP A 204 7.47 -16.26 19.37
CA ASP A 204 7.43 -15.66 20.71
C ASP A 204 7.28 -14.13 20.64
N ALA A 205 8.04 -13.45 19.78
CA ALA A 205 7.93 -12.01 19.59
C ALA A 205 6.54 -11.59 19.05
N GLU A 206 5.97 -12.37 18.12
CA GLU A 206 4.62 -12.15 17.58
C GLU A 206 3.53 -12.40 18.63
N GLN A 207 3.67 -13.41 19.48
CA GLN A 207 2.75 -13.65 20.59
C GLN A 207 2.76 -12.49 21.58
N ARG A 208 3.95 -12.02 21.98
CA ARG A 208 4.11 -10.85 22.86
C ARG A 208 3.49 -9.59 22.25
N LEU A 209 3.67 -9.39 20.95
CA LEU A 209 3.03 -8.29 20.21
C LEU A 209 1.51 -8.34 20.36
N LEU A 210 0.91 -9.51 20.10
CA LEU A 210 -0.53 -9.69 20.16
C LEU A 210 -1.07 -9.46 21.57
N VAL A 211 -0.43 -10.04 22.58
CA VAL A 211 -0.80 -9.81 23.99
C VAL A 211 -0.80 -8.32 24.32
N ALA A 212 0.27 -7.61 23.98
CA ALA A 212 0.36 -6.16 24.22
C ALA A 212 -0.68 -5.35 23.44
N LEU A 213 -0.95 -5.69 22.18
CA LEU A 213 -1.96 -5.02 21.35
C LEU A 213 -3.36 -5.09 21.93
N TYR A 214 -3.70 -6.22 22.57
CA TYR A 214 -4.99 -6.43 23.22
C TYR A 214 -5.01 -6.04 24.71
N GLY A 215 -3.90 -5.50 25.23
CA GLY A 215 -3.79 -4.97 26.59
C GLY A 215 -3.54 -6.02 27.66
N GLY A 216 -3.05 -7.20 27.29
CA GLY A 216 -2.55 -8.19 28.25
C GLY A 216 -1.18 -7.81 28.81
N ILE A 217 -0.81 -8.47 29.90
CA ILE A 217 0.47 -8.32 30.60
C ILE A 217 1.51 -9.25 29.95
N ILE A 218 2.81 -8.95 30.08
CA ILE A 218 3.90 -9.67 29.40
C ILE A 218 3.88 -11.20 29.65
N ASP A 219 3.40 -11.63 30.82
CA ASP A 219 3.31 -13.05 31.19
C ASP A 219 1.98 -13.71 30.84
N ASP A 220 1.03 -12.97 30.26
CA ASP A 220 -0.25 -13.54 29.85
C ASP A 220 -0.07 -14.48 28.65
N SER A 221 -0.63 -15.68 28.76
CA SER A 221 -0.76 -16.56 27.60
C SER A 221 -1.73 -15.96 26.58
N LEU A 222 -1.31 -15.92 25.32
CA LEU A 222 -2.15 -15.46 24.21
C LEU A 222 -3.50 -16.22 24.15
N ASP A 223 -3.50 -17.51 24.47
CA ASP A 223 -4.73 -18.32 24.47
C ASP A 223 -5.65 -17.96 25.64
N GLY A 224 -5.10 -17.62 26.80
CA GLY A 224 -5.87 -17.10 27.93
C GLY A 224 -6.54 -15.76 27.58
N LEU A 225 -5.81 -14.86 26.93
CA LEU A 225 -6.34 -13.57 26.49
C LEU A 225 -7.42 -13.73 25.41
N ARG A 226 -7.22 -14.65 24.46
CA ARG A 226 -8.23 -15.00 23.45
C ARG A 226 -9.51 -15.50 24.11
N PHE A 227 -9.40 -16.41 25.07
CA PHE A 227 -10.55 -16.91 25.81
C PHE A 227 -11.32 -15.74 26.44
N GLN A 228 -10.65 -14.89 27.23
CA GLN A 228 -11.30 -13.76 27.91
C GLN A 228 -11.99 -12.76 26.98
N LEU A 229 -11.43 -12.53 25.79
CA LEU A 229 -11.95 -11.53 24.84
C LEU A 229 -13.08 -12.03 23.96
N PHE A 230 -13.17 -13.34 23.71
CA PHE A 230 -14.07 -13.92 22.71
C PHE A 230 -15.14 -14.87 23.28
N THR A 231 -15.12 -15.19 24.59
CA THR A 231 -16.18 -15.99 25.23
C THR A 231 -17.23 -15.18 25.99
N LYS A 232 -17.16 -13.85 25.95
CA LYS A 232 -18.21 -12.97 26.46
C LYS A 232 -19.30 -12.70 25.43
#